data_AF-A0A1Y4LC76-F1
#
_entry.id   AF-A0A1Y4LC76-F1
#
_cell.length_a   1.000
_cell.length_b   1.000
_cell.length_c   1.000
_cell.angle_alpha   90.00
_cell.angle_beta   90.00
_cell.angle_gamma   90.00
#
_symmetry.space_group_name_H-M   'P 1'
#
loop_
_entity.id
_entity.type
_entity.pdbx_description
1 polymer ?
#
loop_
_entity_poly.entity_id
_entity_poly.type
_entity_poly.pdbx_seq_one_letter_code
_entity_poly.pdbx_strand_id
1 'polypeptide(L)'
;KQHRITILSSILRLELRISRQRLQKLAGKGNWEDQLRQLSKDQDEIMDKFLHRLHQDFPQVVHTKEALKRIEESSFQKRTKDKMRELVKKMSSCGSFTAARQTMGLNKKSFIQLLKKFEKIKISPITLPQKAEIDVHEAVSNYV
;
A
#
# COMPACT_ATOMS: atom_id res chain seq x y z
N LYS A 1 -9.07 -6.56 -28.10
CA LYS A 1 -8.02 -5.61 -28.58
C LYS A 1 -7.56 -4.78 -27.39
N GLN A 2 -6.34 -5.00 -26.89
CA GLN A 2 -5.71 -4.07 -25.95
C GLN A 2 -5.39 -2.79 -26.73
N HIS A 3 -5.83 -1.64 -26.23
CA HIS A 3 -5.41 -0.36 -26.80
C HIS A 3 -3.89 -0.27 -26.64
N ARG A 4 -3.15 -0.21 -27.76
CA ARG A 4 -1.70 0.00 -27.78
C ARG A 4 -1.41 1.42 -27.31
N ILE A 5 -1.28 1.58 -26.01
CA ILE A 5 -0.84 2.83 -25.37
C ILE A 5 0.64 2.67 -25.09
N THR A 6 1.47 3.47 -25.74
CA THR A 6 2.91 3.52 -25.51
C THR A 6 3.15 4.38 -24.27
N ILE A 7 3.58 3.77 -23.17
CA ILE A 7 3.86 4.48 -21.93
C ILE A 7 5.29 5.06 -22.03
N LEU A 8 5.41 6.39 -21.93
CA LEU A 8 6.67 7.12 -22.14
C LEU A 8 7.52 7.26 -20.86
N SER A 9 6.98 6.95 -19.68
CA SER A 9 7.67 7.07 -18.38
C SER A 9 7.13 6.08 -17.33
N SER A 10 7.76 6.01 -16.15
CA SER A 10 7.36 5.16 -15.01
C SER A 10 6.03 5.60 -14.37
N ILE A 11 4.93 5.56 -15.13
CA ILE A 11 3.60 5.95 -14.66
C ILE A 11 2.91 4.73 -14.02
N LEU A 12 2.46 4.89 -12.78
CA LEU A 12 1.53 3.94 -12.17
C LEU A 12 0.16 4.09 -12.84
N ARG A 13 -0.22 3.11 -13.66
CA ARG A 13 -1.54 3.08 -14.30
C ARG A 13 -2.51 2.22 -13.48
N LEU A 14 -3.59 2.82 -13.01
CA LEU A 14 -4.69 2.14 -12.35
C LEU A 14 -5.89 2.08 -13.31
N GLU A 15 -6.34 0.86 -13.63
CA GLU A 15 -7.50 0.64 -14.50
C GLU A 15 -8.63 -0.03 -13.70
N LEU A 16 -9.79 0.61 -13.61
CA LEU A 16 -11.00 -0.08 -13.17
C LEU A 16 -11.59 -0.86 -14.33
N ARG A 17 -11.76 -2.18 -14.15
CA ARG A 17 -12.38 -3.05 -15.15
C ARG A 17 -13.76 -3.47 -14.67
N ILE A 18 -14.77 -3.19 -15.48
CA ILE A 18 -16.15 -3.59 -15.22
C ILE A 18 -16.47 -4.81 -16.09
N SER A 19 -16.97 -5.87 -15.47
CA SER A 19 -17.37 -7.06 -16.22
C SER A 19 -18.63 -6.79 -17.05
N ARG A 20 -18.73 -7.42 -18.23
CA ARG A 20 -19.93 -7.37 -19.07
C ARG A 20 -21.19 -7.75 -18.29
N GLN A 21 -21.09 -8.76 -17.42
CA GLN A 21 -22.20 -9.20 -16.58
C GLN A 21 -22.70 -8.09 -15.64
N ARG A 22 -21.80 -7.28 -15.06
CA ARG A 22 -22.20 -6.15 -14.21
C ARG A 22 -22.82 -5.03 -15.03
N LEU A 23 -22.27 -4.73 -16.22
CA LEU A 23 -22.88 -3.78 -17.15
C LEU A 23 -24.31 -4.18 -17.54
N GLN A 24 -24.54 -5.46 -17.88
CA GLN A 24 -25.87 -5.97 -18.23
C GLN A 24 -26.88 -5.86 -17.07
N LYS A 25 -26.44 -6.11 -15.83
CA LYS A 25 -27.29 -5.94 -14.64
C LYS A 25 -27.67 -4.48 -14.37
N LEU A 26 -26.80 -3.54 -14.76
CA LEU A 26 -27.03 -2.11 -14.58
C LEU A 26 -27.90 -1.54 -15.70
N ALA A 27 -27.62 -1.90 -16.96
CA ALA A 27 -28.29 -1.38 -18.15
C ALA A 27 -29.82 -1.58 -18.15
N GLY A 28 -30.34 -2.57 -17.41
CA GLY A 28 -31.78 -2.82 -17.28
C GLY A 28 -32.47 -2.05 -16.13
N LYS A 29 -31.77 -1.19 -15.39
CA LYS A 29 -32.29 -0.52 -14.18
C LYS A 29 -32.22 1.00 -14.30
N GLY A 30 -33.34 1.65 -14.62
CA GLY A 30 -33.47 3.11 -14.54
C GLY A 30 -32.73 3.90 -15.61
N ASN A 31 -32.59 5.21 -15.39
CA ASN A 31 -31.93 6.14 -16.31
C ASN A 31 -30.41 5.86 -16.38
N TRP A 32 -29.85 5.98 -17.59
CA TRP A 32 -28.43 5.72 -17.87
C TRP A 32 -27.50 6.64 -17.06
N GLU A 33 -27.92 7.89 -16.80
CA GLU A 33 -27.15 8.84 -15.99
C GLU A 33 -26.97 8.36 -14.55
N ASP A 34 -28.02 7.82 -13.93
CA ASP A 34 -27.97 7.30 -12.56
C ASP A 34 -27.06 6.07 -12.46
N GLN A 35 -27.07 5.23 -13.50
CA GLN A 35 -26.18 4.07 -13.61
C GLN A 35 -24.71 4.50 -13.68
N LEU A 36 -24.38 5.53 -14.45
CA LEU A 36 -23.02 6.08 -14.52
C LEU A 36 -22.58 6.69 -13.19
N ARG A 37 -23.47 7.43 -12.52
CA ARG A 37 -23.19 7.98 -11.18
C ARG A 37 -22.91 6.87 -10.16
N GLN A 38 -23.67 5.78 -10.20
CA GLN A 38 -23.41 4.64 -9.31
C GLN A 38 -22.08 3.96 -9.62
N LEU A 39 -21.74 3.77 -10.90
CA LEU A 39 -20.45 3.21 -11.30
C LEU A 39 -19.27 4.06 -10.85
N SER A 40 -19.40 5.39 -10.92
CA SER A 40 -18.39 6.32 -10.40
C SER A 40 -18.21 6.17 -8.89
N LYS A 41 -19.31 6.11 -8.13
CA LYS A 41 -19.24 5.91 -6.66
C LYS A 41 -18.59 4.57 -6.29
N ASP A 42 -18.96 3.49 -6.99
CA ASP A 42 -18.35 2.17 -6.78
C ASP A 42 -16.86 2.19 -7.09
N GLN A 43 -16.45 2.93 -8.13
CA GLN A 43 -15.06 3.13 -8.50
C GLN A 43 -14.30 3.84 -7.39
N ASP A 44 -14.83 4.96 -6.91
CA ASP A 44 -14.22 5.78 -5.85
C ASP A 44 -14.00 4.93 -4.59
N GLU A 45 -14.99 4.13 -4.19
CA GLU A 45 -14.87 3.25 -3.02
C GLU A 45 -13.76 2.18 -3.19
N ILE A 46 -13.62 1.62 -4.40
CA ILE A 46 -12.55 0.64 -4.70
C ILE A 46 -11.19 1.34 -4.70
N MET A 47 -11.11 2.53 -5.29
CA MET A 47 -9.90 3.33 -5.34
C MET A 47 -9.46 3.76 -3.95
N ASP A 48 -10.36 4.26 -3.10
CA ASP A 48 -10.09 4.62 -1.71
C ASP A 48 -9.56 3.42 -0.93
N LYS A 49 -10.20 2.25 -1.04
CA LYS A 49 -9.73 1.02 -0.40
C LYS A 49 -8.37 0.58 -0.92
N PHE A 50 -8.08 0.77 -2.20
CA PHE A 50 -6.81 0.42 -2.80
C PHE A 50 -5.71 1.39 -2.35
N LEU A 51 -5.96 2.69 -2.42
CA LEU A 51 -5.04 3.74 -2.00
C LEU A 51 -4.76 3.63 -0.50
N HIS A 52 -5.76 3.38 0.34
CA HIS A 52 -5.56 3.12 1.78
C HIS A 52 -4.73 1.86 2.05
N ARG A 53 -4.76 0.86 1.16
CA ARG A 53 -3.86 -0.31 1.27
C ARG A 53 -2.44 -0.04 0.79
N LEU A 54 -2.29 0.87 -0.18
CA LEU A 54 -1.01 1.25 -0.78
C LEU A 54 -0.26 2.22 0.13
N HIS A 55 -0.94 3.31 0.50
CA HIS A 55 -0.62 4.17 1.62
C HIS A 55 -1.16 3.52 2.90
N GLN A 56 -0.53 2.43 3.34
CA GLN A 56 -0.64 2.11 4.77
C GLN A 56 -0.17 3.36 5.53
N ASP A 57 -0.85 3.73 6.60
CA ASP A 57 -0.62 4.95 7.41
C ASP A 57 0.75 4.94 8.13
N PHE A 58 1.81 4.53 7.45
CA PHE A 58 3.17 4.64 7.91
C PHE A 58 3.65 6.03 7.53
N PRO A 59 3.90 6.89 8.53
CA PRO A 59 4.19 8.31 8.28
C PRO A 59 5.54 8.55 7.60
N GLN A 60 6.40 7.53 7.49
CA GLN A 60 7.70 7.67 6.85
C GLN A 60 8.21 6.35 6.24
N VAL A 61 8.57 6.41 4.96
CA VAL A 61 9.41 5.41 4.31
C VAL A 61 10.87 5.83 4.50
N VAL A 62 11.70 4.90 4.99
CA VAL A 62 13.13 5.15 5.24
C VAL A 62 13.99 4.06 4.60
N HIS A 63 15.30 4.30 4.51
CA HIS A 63 16.22 3.25 4.09
C HIS A 63 16.26 2.08 5.07
N THR A 64 16.58 0.89 4.55
CA THR A 64 16.65 -0.34 5.35
C THR A 64 17.54 -0.18 6.60
N LYS A 65 18.71 0.46 6.49
CA LYS A 65 19.62 0.67 7.63
C LYS A 65 18.96 1.50 8.74
N GLU A 66 18.25 2.55 8.36
CA GLU A 66 17.58 3.44 9.30
C GLU A 66 16.38 2.77 9.97
N ALA A 67 15.57 2.00 9.22
CA ALA A 67 14.50 1.21 9.79
C ALA A 67 15.02 0.24 10.86
N LEU A 68 16.11 -0.47 10.58
CA LEU A 68 16.72 -1.40 11.54
C LEU A 68 17.25 -0.69 12.78
N LYS A 69 17.86 0.50 12.62
CA LYS A 69 18.33 1.32 13.74
C LYS A 69 17.16 1.75 14.64
N ARG A 70 16.09 2.30 14.07
CA ARG A 70 14.89 2.73 14.83
C ARG A 70 14.18 1.56 15.52
N ILE A 71 14.17 0.37 14.90
CA ILE A 71 13.68 -0.85 15.56
C ILE A 71 14.54 -1.16 16.80
N GLU A 72 15.86 -1.04 16.70
CA GLU A 72 16.76 -1.34 17.80
C GLU A 72 16.66 -0.32 18.95
N GLU A 73 16.48 0.95 18.62
CA GLU A 73 16.27 2.04 19.60
C GLU A 73 14.89 2.00 20.26
N SER A 74 13.93 1.24 19.71
CA SER A 74 12.59 1.15 20.28
C SER A 74 12.55 0.44 21.65
N SER A 75 11.52 0.72 22.45
CA SER A 75 11.31 0.08 23.76
C SER A 75 10.69 -1.33 23.69
N PHE A 76 10.57 -1.90 22.49
CA PHE A 76 9.95 -3.22 22.32
C PHE A 76 10.85 -4.35 22.84
N GLN A 77 10.22 -5.44 23.29
CA GLN A 77 10.93 -6.65 23.70
C GLN A 77 11.74 -7.23 22.53
N LYS A 78 12.88 -7.87 22.84
CA LYS A 78 13.78 -8.51 21.86
C LYS A 78 13.03 -9.35 20.81
N ARG A 79 12.14 -10.24 21.26
CA ARG A 79 11.32 -11.10 20.36
C ARG A 79 10.45 -10.30 19.38
N THR A 80 9.97 -9.13 19.79
CA THR A 80 9.19 -8.24 18.90
C THR A 80 10.10 -7.58 17.89
N LYS A 81 11.25 -7.05 18.33
CA LYS A 81 12.27 -6.47 17.45
C LYS A 81 12.76 -7.49 16.41
N ASP A 82 12.99 -8.74 16.81
CA ASP A 82 13.40 -9.82 15.91
C ASP A 82 12.41 -10.00 14.75
N LYS A 83 11.12 -10.09 15.05
CA LYS A 83 10.05 -10.19 14.05
C LYS A 83 9.92 -8.95 13.16
N MET A 84 10.13 -7.76 13.73
CA MET A 84 10.13 -6.52 12.95
C MET A 84 11.30 -6.50 11.96
N ARG A 85 12.52 -6.85 12.40
CA ARG A 85 13.68 -6.95 11.51
C ARG A 85 13.50 -8.00 10.42
N GLU A 86 12.91 -9.14 10.77
CA GLU A 86 12.56 -10.17 9.80
C GLU A 86 11.58 -9.65 8.75
N LEU A 87 10.51 -8.94 9.16
CA LEU A 87 9.55 -8.36 8.22
C LEU A 87 10.23 -7.39 7.25
N VAL A 88 11.05 -6.46 7.74
CA VAL A 88 11.81 -5.52 6.89
C VAL A 88 12.64 -6.26 5.84
N LYS A 89 13.35 -7.33 6.24
CA LYS A 89 14.14 -8.17 5.31
C LYS A 89 13.25 -8.93 4.33
N LYS A 90 12.09 -9.41 4.76
CA LYS A 90 11.16 -10.11 3.86
C LYS A 90 10.55 -9.17 2.85
N MET A 91 10.23 -7.92 3.22
CA MET A 91 9.68 -6.94 2.30
C MET A 91 10.62 -6.58 1.15
N SER A 92 11.95 -6.73 1.28
CA SER A 92 12.86 -6.56 0.14
C SER A 92 12.82 -7.71 -0.86
N SER A 93 12.38 -8.91 -0.44
CA SER A 93 12.31 -10.11 -1.31
C SER A 93 10.89 -10.49 -1.72
N CYS A 94 9.88 -10.08 -0.95
CA CYS A 94 8.49 -10.43 -1.15
C CYS A 94 7.76 -9.26 -1.80
N GLY A 95 7.08 -9.49 -2.92
CA GLY A 95 6.31 -8.44 -3.62
C GLY A 95 5.02 -8.00 -2.91
N SER A 96 4.70 -8.53 -1.73
CA SER A 96 3.51 -8.13 -0.95
C SER A 96 3.60 -8.52 0.52
N PHE A 97 2.81 -7.82 1.35
CA PHE A 97 2.59 -8.21 2.76
C PHE A 97 1.96 -9.59 2.92
N THR A 98 1.10 -10.01 1.99
CA THR A 98 0.50 -11.35 2.03
C THR A 98 1.57 -12.41 1.89
N ALA A 99 2.49 -12.25 0.92
CA ALA A 99 3.62 -13.14 0.72
C ALA A 99 4.56 -13.13 1.94
N ALA A 100 4.96 -11.94 2.42
CA ALA A 100 5.82 -11.83 3.60
C ALA A 100 5.21 -12.49 4.83
N ARG A 101 3.91 -12.27 5.10
CA ARG A 101 3.18 -12.90 6.21
C ARG A 101 3.20 -14.43 6.11
N GLN A 102 2.95 -14.98 4.92
CA GLN A 102 2.98 -16.43 4.69
C GLN A 102 4.38 -17.01 4.89
N THR A 103 5.41 -16.36 4.35
CA THR A 103 6.80 -16.77 4.54
C THR A 103 7.25 -16.72 6.00
N MET A 104 6.74 -15.77 6.78
CA MET A 104 7.01 -15.68 8.23
C MET A 104 6.12 -16.62 9.07
N GLY A 105 5.21 -17.38 8.46
CA GLY A 105 4.30 -18.28 9.19
C GLY A 105 3.34 -17.58 10.15
N LEU A 106 3.00 -16.30 9.90
CA LEU A 106 2.17 -15.50 10.80
C LEU A 106 0.69 -15.60 10.44
N ASN A 107 -0.15 -15.76 11.46
CA ASN A 107 -1.59 -15.59 11.29
C ASN A 107 -1.96 -14.10 11.06
N LYS A 108 -3.16 -13.85 10.55
CA LYS A 108 -3.60 -12.49 10.19
C LYS A 108 -3.57 -11.52 11.39
N LYS A 109 -4.02 -11.98 12.57
CA LYS A 109 -4.12 -11.15 13.79
C LYS A 109 -2.73 -10.75 14.29
N SER A 110 -1.79 -11.69 14.35
CA SER A 110 -0.41 -11.42 14.79
C SER A 110 0.32 -10.52 13.81
N PHE A 111 0.05 -10.67 12.52
CA PHE A 111 0.62 -9.81 11.50
C PHE A 111 0.12 -8.36 11.61
N ILE A 112 -1.19 -8.15 11.80
CA ILE A 112 -1.75 -6.80 12.03
C ILE A 112 -1.16 -6.18 13.30
N GLN A 113 -1.00 -6.95 14.37
CA GLN A 113 -0.36 -6.47 15.60
C GLN A 113 1.10 -6.07 15.39
N LEU A 114 1.83 -6.79 14.52
CA LEU A 114 3.19 -6.45 14.12
C LEU A 114 3.23 -5.12 13.35
N LEU A 115 2.33 -4.92 12.37
CA LEU A 115 2.22 -3.66 11.64
C LEU A 115 1.92 -2.46 12.56
N LYS A 116 1.06 -2.63 13.57
CA LYS A 116 0.82 -1.59 14.59
C LYS A 116 2.08 -1.22 15.39
N LYS A 117 3.10 -2.07 15.46
CA LYS A 117 4.38 -1.71 16.09
C LYS A 117 5.19 -0.77 15.21
N PHE A 118 5.20 -1.00 13.91
CA PHE A 118 5.80 -0.10 12.92
C PHE A 118 5.16 1.29 12.93
N GLU A 119 3.83 1.33 13.01
CA GLU A 119 3.05 2.57 13.16
C GLU A 119 3.47 3.36 14.42
N LYS A 120 3.61 2.68 15.58
CA LYS A 120 4.04 3.31 16.84
C LYS A 120 5.41 3.97 16.77
N ILE A 121 6.35 3.40 16.00
CA ILE A 121 7.68 3.98 15.78
C ILE A 121 7.76 4.79 14.48
N LYS A 122 6.61 5.10 13.88
CA LYS A 122 6.46 6.00 12.74
C LYS A 122 7.33 5.62 11.54
N ILE A 123 7.48 4.33 11.26
CA ILE A 123 8.20 3.86 10.06
C ILE A 123 7.41 2.79 9.30
N SER A 124 7.61 2.74 8.00
CA SER A 124 7.12 1.66 7.15
C SER A 124 8.00 0.42 7.24
N PRO A 125 7.42 -0.80 7.30
CA PRO A 125 8.16 -2.05 7.09
C PRO A 125 8.61 -2.24 5.64
N ILE A 126 8.04 -1.49 4.69
CA ILE A 126 8.53 -1.40 3.31
C ILE A 126 9.59 -0.29 3.29
N THR A 127 10.84 -0.69 3.13
CA THR A 127 11.99 0.23 3.17
C THR A 127 12.57 0.45 1.78
N LEU A 128 13.29 1.55 1.63
CA LEU A 128 13.99 1.85 0.39
C LEU A 128 15.34 1.13 0.34
N PRO A 129 15.76 0.68 -0.86
CA PRO A 129 17.14 0.26 -1.09
C PRO A 129 18.11 1.37 -0.67
N GLN A 130 19.31 1.00 -0.25
CA GLN A 130 20.30 1.98 0.22
C GLN A 130 20.75 2.97 -0.86
N LYS A 131 20.58 2.61 -2.14
CA LYS A 131 20.96 3.42 -3.30
C LYS A 131 19.81 4.27 -3.85
N ALA A 132 18.60 4.16 -3.27
CA ALA A 132 17.49 4.99 -3.71
C ALA A 132 17.73 6.43 -3.24
N GLU A 133 17.48 7.40 -4.09
CA GLU A 133 17.45 8.80 -3.70
C GLU A 133 16.03 9.13 -3.22
N ILE A 134 15.92 9.88 -2.12
CA ILE A 134 14.64 10.37 -1.60
C ILE A 134 14.60 11.85 -1.91
N ASP A 135 13.76 12.23 -2.88
CA ASP A 135 13.43 13.64 -3.08
C ASP A 135 12.61 14.11 -1.89
N VAL A 136 13.25 14.91 -1.04
CA VAL A 136 12.58 15.55 0.09
C VAL A 136 11.85 16.78 -0.46
N HIS A 137 10.63 16.59 -0.92
CA HIS A 137 9.75 17.73 -1.16
C HIS A 137 9.34 18.30 0.20
N GLU A 138 9.85 19.49 0.53
CA GLU A 138 9.29 20.29 1.61
C GLU A 138 7.79 20.39 1.41
N ALA A 139 7.03 20.02 2.44
CA ALA A 139 5.59 20.07 2.40
C ALA A 139 5.17 21.46 1.91
N VAL A 140 4.45 21.51 0.79
CA VAL A 140 3.84 22.75 0.30
C VAL A 140 2.73 23.10 1.31
N SER A 141 3.11 23.82 2.36
CA SER A 141 2.22 24.35 3.40
C SER A 141 1.44 25.58 2.92
N ASN A 142 1.24 25.72 1.60
CA ASN A 142 0.55 26.84 0.99
C ASN A 142 -0.52 26.34 0.01
N TYR A 143 -1.60 25.79 0.54
CA TYR A 143 -2.92 25.94 -0.08
C TYR A 143 -3.90 26.29 1.05
N VAL A 144 -4.08 27.61 1.20
CA VAL A 144 -5.24 28.25 1.84
C VAL A 144 -6.46 28.02 0.96
#